data_AF-A0A4Q9LN16-F1
#
_entry.id   AF-A0A4Q9LN16-F1
#
_cell.length_a   1.000
_cell.length_b   1.000
_cell.length_c   1.000
_cell.angle_alpha   90.00
_cell.angle_beta   90.00
_cell.angle_gamma   90.00
#
_symmetry.space_group_name_H-M   'P 1'
#
loop_
_entity.id
_entity.type
_entity.pdbx_description
1 polymer ?
#
loop_
_entity_poly.entity_id
_entity_poly.type
_entity_poly.pdbx_seq_one_letter_code
_entity_poly.pdbx_strand_id
1 'polypeptide(L)'
;MNIINFCFLKRLYFLNLVCSSHISNTNKHKKISKEDFQNLGHEITTYYSYEDTIHSSPDRSLQILKAKNLITREYVLIKISKSKQYAAYLQKEKEFLDKFDHPNIFKYIRETKIGNTSCLVFPLAEDTLESLLKKQSLGNHYIRFILRQILNGLNHIHEKKMVNNNIRMDRILVKNLKYVQIIDFSKSCNTNESIKIFKSHDLNNIDKEFDYYSPEIKKNELLNEKSDMWSFGKLIKQLQEKNMSKPIYRTEDILSDYK
;
A
#
# COMPACT_ATOMS: atom_id res chain seq x y z
N MET A 1 16.06 6.59 -31.74
CA MET A 1 15.53 7.29 -30.55
C MET A 1 14.43 6.42 -29.96
N ASN A 2 14.84 5.45 -29.13
CA ASN A 2 14.36 4.07 -29.22
C ASN A 2 13.11 3.73 -28.40
N ILE A 3 12.23 2.96 -29.06
CA ILE A 3 10.94 2.37 -28.66
C ILE A 3 11.06 1.28 -27.56
N ILE A 4 12.20 1.17 -26.89
CA ILE A 4 12.49 0.11 -25.91
C ILE A 4 12.04 0.46 -24.47
N ASN A 5 11.54 1.68 -24.22
CA ASN A 5 11.07 2.11 -22.90
C ASN A 5 9.66 1.61 -22.51
N PHE A 6 8.99 0.81 -23.33
CA PHE A 6 7.59 0.45 -23.09
C PHE A 6 7.38 -0.87 -22.33
N CYS A 7 8.44 -1.68 -22.15
CA CYS A 7 8.35 -2.97 -21.46
C CYS A 7 8.67 -2.92 -19.95
N PHE A 8 9.01 -1.75 -19.39
CA PHE A 8 9.52 -1.63 -18.01
C PHE A 8 8.46 -1.40 -16.92
N LEU A 9 7.18 -1.23 -17.27
CA LEU A 9 6.08 -1.15 -16.30
C LEU A 9 5.55 -2.53 -15.85
N LYS A 10 6.22 -3.61 -16.27
CA LYS A 10 5.73 -5.00 -16.17
C LYS A 10 5.57 -5.60 -14.78
N ARG A 11 5.82 -4.86 -13.68
CA ARG A 11 5.83 -5.46 -12.34
C ARG A 11 5.63 -4.45 -11.20
N LEU A 12 4.94 -3.36 -11.50
CA LEU A 12 4.59 -2.33 -10.54
C LEU A 12 3.20 -2.61 -9.99
N TYR A 13 3.14 -2.69 -8.65
CA TYR A 13 1.95 -2.83 -7.83
C TYR A 13 1.49 -4.28 -7.58
N PHE A 14 1.69 -4.70 -6.32
CA PHE A 14 1.14 -5.85 -5.61
C PHE A 14 1.97 -7.14 -5.55
N LEU A 15 2.53 -7.39 -4.36
CA LEU A 15 2.35 -8.62 -3.59
C LEU A 15 2.92 -8.43 -2.16
N ASN A 16 2.02 -8.60 -1.18
CA ASN A 16 2.25 -8.82 0.25
C ASN A 16 3.18 -7.83 0.99
N LEU A 17 2.62 -6.72 1.47
CA LEU A 17 3.15 -6.08 2.68
C LEU A 17 2.50 -6.72 3.91
N VAL A 18 3.35 -7.47 4.60
CA VAL A 18 3.44 -7.73 6.05
C VAL A 18 2.15 -8.07 6.77
N CYS A 19 1.97 -9.36 7.01
CA CYS A 19 1.75 -9.79 8.38
C CYS A 19 2.40 -11.15 8.62
N SER A 20 3.11 -11.26 9.74
CA SER A 20 3.79 -12.48 10.18
C SER A 20 2.76 -13.56 10.51
N SER A 21 2.58 -14.51 9.60
CA SER A 21 2.24 -15.92 9.88
C SER A 21 2.19 -16.63 8.53
N HIS A 22 3.18 -17.50 8.29
CA HIS A 22 3.38 -18.33 7.08
C HIS A 22 4.06 -17.66 5.87
N ILE A 23 5.40 -17.73 5.87
CA ILE A 23 6.20 -17.68 4.64
C ILE A 23 6.26 -19.12 4.10
N SER A 24 5.45 -19.42 3.08
CA SER A 24 5.71 -20.55 2.19
C SER A 24 6.79 -20.16 1.20
N ASN A 25 7.81 -21.00 1.15
CA ASN A 25 9.09 -20.82 0.52
C ASN A 25 8.98 -20.94 -1.02
N THR A 26 8.85 -19.83 -1.76
CA THR A 26 9.07 -19.86 -3.22
C THR A 26 9.65 -18.55 -3.77
N ASN A 27 10.79 -18.70 -4.47
CA ASN A 27 11.53 -17.78 -5.34
C ASN A 27 12.70 -16.97 -4.73
N LYS A 28 13.90 -17.59 -4.90
CA LYS A 28 15.24 -17.03 -4.71
C LYS A 28 15.49 -15.84 -5.65
N HIS A 29 15.12 -14.63 -5.25
CA HIS A 29 15.72 -13.40 -5.76
C HIS A 29 16.56 -12.79 -4.65
N LYS A 30 17.87 -12.58 -4.91
CA LYS A 30 18.89 -12.12 -3.94
C LYS A 30 18.36 -10.92 -3.11
N LYS A 31 18.02 -11.17 -1.84
CA LYS A 31 17.64 -10.16 -0.84
C LYS A 31 18.84 -9.24 -0.59
N ILE A 32 18.59 -7.98 -0.21
CA ILE A 32 19.65 -7.10 0.32
C ILE A 32 20.26 -7.81 1.53
N SER A 33 21.58 -8.01 1.53
CA SER A 33 22.26 -8.54 2.70
C SER A 33 22.46 -7.44 3.75
N LYS A 34 22.78 -7.82 4.98
CA LYS A 34 23.15 -6.87 6.04
C LYS A 34 24.36 -6.00 5.64
N GLU A 35 25.29 -6.56 4.86
CA GLU A 35 26.45 -5.85 4.29
C GLU A 35 26.02 -4.82 3.24
N ASP A 36 25.09 -5.18 2.35
CA ASP A 36 24.54 -4.24 1.36
C ASP A 36 23.87 -3.04 2.04
N PHE A 37 23.23 -3.25 3.20
CA PHE A 37 22.61 -2.15 3.97
C PHE A 37 23.62 -1.22 4.63
N GLN A 38 24.72 -1.77 5.15
CA GLN A 38 25.80 -0.96 5.72
C GLN A 38 26.47 -0.05 4.66
N ASN A 39 26.41 -0.46 3.39
CA ASN A 39 26.89 0.33 2.25
C ASN A 39 25.89 1.39 1.75
N LEU A 40 24.68 1.51 2.34
CA LEU A 40 23.66 2.48 1.92
C LEU A 40 23.96 3.93 2.37
N GLY A 41 25.05 4.16 3.11
CA GLY A 41 25.55 5.48 3.49
C GLY A 41 25.36 5.82 4.97
N HIS A 42 26.12 6.82 5.44
CA HIS A 42 26.20 7.15 6.87
C HIS A 42 24.89 7.63 7.47
N GLU A 43 24.06 8.39 6.73
CA GLU A 43 22.83 8.97 7.29
C GLU A 43 21.84 7.88 7.75
N ILE A 44 21.51 6.91 6.89
CA ILE A 44 20.57 5.84 7.26
C ILE A 44 21.14 4.91 8.33
N THR A 45 22.42 4.57 8.24
CA THR A 45 23.08 3.61 9.15
C THR A 45 23.33 4.19 10.54
N THR A 46 23.37 5.53 10.67
CA THR A 46 23.44 6.22 11.96
C THR A 46 22.17 6.01 12.80
N TYR A 47 21.00 5.92 12.16
CA TYR A 47 19.72 5.89 12.87
C TYR A 47 19.01 4.54 12.81
N TYR A 48 19.33 3.68 11.85
CA TYR A 48 18.60 2.45 11.60
C TYR A 48 19.52 1.25 11.37
N SER A 49 19.14 0.10 11.93
CA SER A 49 19.72 -1.20 11.56
C SER A 49 18.77 -2.00 10.67
N TYR A 50 19.31 -2.61 9.62
CA TYR A 50 18.57 -3.54 8.76
C TYR A 50 18.04 -4.74 9.51
N GLU A 51 16.83 -5.17 9.14
CA GLU A 51 16.21 -6.38 9.67
C GLU A 51 15.80 -7.35 8.55
N ASP A 52 14.99 -6.90 7.59
CA ASP A 52 14.58 -7.74 6.44
C ASP A 52 14.19 -6.86 5.24
N THR A 53 14.18 -7.46 4.06
CA THR A 53 13.55 -6.89 2.86
C THR A 53 12.13 -7.40 2.78
N ILE A 54 11.18 -6.52 3.07
CA ILE A 54 9.75 -6.82 3.02
C ILE A 54 9.26 -6.93 1.59
N HIS A 55 9.72 -6.02 0.74
CA HIS A 55 9.34 -6.00 -0.66
C HIS A 55 10.50 -5.55 -1.51
N SER A 56 10.64 -6.15 -2.68
CA SER A 56 11.47 -5.66 -3.76
C SER A 56 10.67 -5.77 -5.03
N SER A 57 10.53 -4.66 -5.75
CA SER A 57 10.04 -4.73 -7.12
C SER A 57 10.98 -5.65 -7.90
N PRO A 58 10.47 -6.38 -8.89
CA PRO A 58 11.28 -7.35 -9.61
C PRO A 58 12.43 -6.81 -10.45
N ASP A 59 12.29 -5.58 -10.94
CA ASP A 59 13.36 -4.77 -11.52
C ASP A 59 14.25 -4.09 -10.45
N ARG A 60 13.95 -4.31 -9.17
CA ARG A 60 14.64 -3.78 -7.96
C ARG A 60 14.68 -2.26 -7.85
N SER A 61 13.90 -1.57 -8.65
CA SER A 61 13.78 -0.12 -8.67
C SER A 61 13.02 0.46 -7.46
N LEU A 62 12.20 -0.34 -6.79
CA LEU A 62 11.56 -0.01 -5.51
C LEU A 62 11.82 -1.11 -4.49
N GLN A 63 12.24 -0.72 -3.28
CA GLN A 63 12.41 -1.66 -2.18
C GLN A 63 11.79 -1.10 -0.91
N ILE A 64 11.17 -1.98 -0.13
CA ILE A 64 10.67 -1.66 1.21
C ILE A 64 11.41 -2.55 2.19
N LEU A 65 12.19 -1.92 3.05
CA LEU A 65 12.97 -2.59 4.07
C LEU A 65 12.30 -2.45 5.43
N LYS A 66 12.36 -3.49 6.23
CA LYS A 66 12.13 -3.39 7.67
C LYS A 66 13.47 -3.05 8.31
N ALA A 67 13.46 -2.05 9.17
CA ALA A 67 14.63 -1.64 9.93
C ALA A 67 14.22 -1.35 11.38
N LYS A 68 15.19 -1.36 12.29
CA LYS A 68 15.01 -0.99 13.69
C LYS A 68 15.65 0.37 13.93
N ASN A 69 14.88 1.31 14.47
CA ASN A 69 15.39 2.59 14.93
C ASN A 69 16.33 2.36 16.13
N LEU A 70 17.57 2.82 16.03
CA LEU A 70 18.60 2.57 17.05
C LEU A 70 18.35 3.35 18.34
N ILE A 71 17.66 4.50 18.24
CA ILE A 71 17.33 5.37 19.37
C ILE A 71 16.05 4.88 20.05
N THR A 72 14.93 4.81 19.31
CA THR A 72 13.63 4.46 19.89
C THR A 72 13.43 2.95 20.10
N ARG A 73 14.30 2.13 19.48
CA ARG A 73 14.18 0.66 19.42
C ARG A 73 12.94 0.13 18.70
N GLU A 74 12.13 1.01 18.12
CA GLU A 74 10.94 0.65 17.34
C GLU A 74 11.32 0.18 15.94
N TYR A 75 10.48 -0.69 15.37
CA TYR A 75 10.61 -1.09 13.97
C TYR A 75 9.94 -0.08 13.04
N VAL A 76 10.54 0.13 11.88
CA VAL A 76 10.07 1.04 10.83
C VAL A 76 10.13 0.37 9.46
N LEU A 77 9.43 0.95 8.50
CA LEU A 77 9.52 0.60 7.09
C LEU A 77 10.26 1.72 6.34
N ILE A 78 11.25 1.36 5.52
CA ILE A 78 12.02 2.31 4.71
C ILE A 78 11.73 2.01 3.24
N LYS A 79 11.05 2.94 2.56
CA LYS A 79 10.73 2.88 1.13
C LYS A 79 11.85 3.57 0.34
N ILE A 80 12.53 2.80 -0.52
CA ILE A 80 13.75 3.18 -1.24
C ILE A 80 13.50 3.12 -2.74
N SER A 81 13.84 4.19 -3.47
CA SER A 81 13.81 4.22 -4.93
C SER A 81 15.21 4.08 -5.54
N LYS A 82 15.49 2.98 -6.26
CA LYS A 82 16.80 2.73 -6.88
C LYS A 82 16.92 3.18 -8.34
N SER A 83 15.88 3.80 -8.92
CA SER A 83 15.92 4.36 -10.26
C SER A 83 15.38 5.79 -10.31
N LYS A 84 15.85 6.58 -11.28
CA LYS A 84 15.44 7.99 -11.47
C LYS A 84 13.92 8.12 -11.62
N GLN A 85 13.29 7.21 -12.35
CA GLN A 85 11.84 7.22 -12.56
C GLN A 85 11.08 6.99 -11.25
N TYR A 86 11.52 6.04 -10.42
CA TYR A 86 10.86 5.76 -9.15
C TYR A 86 11.16 6.82 -8.10
N ALA A 87 12.31 7.48 -8.17
CA ALA A 87 12.59 8.65 -7.34
C ALA A 87 11.57 9.77 -7.62
N ALA A 88 11.23 10.01 -8.90
CA ALA A 88 10.19 10.97 -9.26
C ALA A 88 8.80 10.56 -8.74
N TYR A 89 8.45 9.27 -8.79
CA TYR A 89 7.18 8.80 -8.20
C TYR A 89 7.15 8.90 -6.68
N LEU A 90 8.25 8.58 -6.00
CA LEU A 90 8.36 8.69 -4.54
C LEU A 90 8.31 10.16 -4.10
N GLN A 91 8.94 11.05 -4.86
CA GLN A 91 8.87 12.49 -4.65
C GLN A 91 7.44 13.01 -4.82
N LYS A 92 6.74 12.60 -5.88
CA LYS A 92 5.32 12.94 -6.06
C LYS A 92 4.48 12.42 -4.89
N GLU A 93 4.67 11.17 -4.48
CA GLU A 93 3.95 10.60 -3.33
C GLU A 93 4.20 11.40 -2.04
N LYS A 94 5.45 11.82 -1.80
CA LYS A 94 5.80 12.70 -0.68
C LYS A 94 5.03 14.02 -0.74
N GLU A 95 5.03 14.70 -1.88
CA GLU A 95 4.31 15.97 -2.07
C GLU A 95 2.80 15.86 -1.80
N PHE A 96 2.21 14.69 -2.08
CA PHE A 96 0.83 14.40 -1.72
C PHE A 96 0.67 14.20 -0.21
N LEU A 97 1.50 13.34 0.38
CA LEU A 97 1.47 13.04 1.82
C LEU A 97 1.75 14.27 2.69
N ASP A 98 2.56 15.21 2.21
CA ASP A 98 2.88 16.47 2.91
C ASP A 98 1.63 17.32 3.17
N LYS A 99 0.65 17.27 2.26
CA LYS A 99 -0.62 18.00 2.35
C LYS A 99 -1.62 17.35 3.32
N PHE A 100 -1.36 16.13 3.77
CA PHE A 100 -2.30 15.38 4.61
C PHE A 100 -1.86 15.37 6.06
N ASP A 101 -2.71 15.87 6.95
CA ASP A 101 -2.66 15.56 8.37
C ASP A 101 -4.04 15.04 8.80
N HIS A 102 -4.20 13.71 8.79
CA HIS A 102 -5.46 13.06 9.11
C HIS A 102 -5.18 11.65 9.61
N PRO A 103 -5.85 11.20 10.67
CA PRO A 103 -5.45 9.95 11.29
C PRO A 103 -5.73 8.77 10.34
N ASN A 104 -6.74 8.82 9.45
CA ASN A 104 -7.08 7.75 8.48
C ASN A 104 -6.18 7.73 7.24
N ILE A 105 -5.07 8.47 7.24
CA ILE A 105 -4.05 8.46 6.18
C ILE A 105 -2.73 8.02 6.80
N PHE A 106 -2.07 7.05 6.18
CA PHE A 106 -0.79 6.56 6.67
C PHE A 106 0.34 7.46 6.19
N LYS A 107 0.87 8.28 7.10
CA LYS A 107 1.91 9.26 6.81
C LYS A 107 3.29 8.70 7.15
N TYR A 108 4.29 9.12 6.36
CA TYR A 108 5.68 8.87 6.66
C TYR A 108 6.11 9.69 7.90
N ILE A 109 7.08 9.18 8.66
CA ILE A 109 7.67 9.83 9.83
C ILE A 109 8.64 10.92 9.38
N ARG A 110 9.55 10.58 8.46
CA ARG A 110 10.56 11.50 7.91
C ARG A 110 11.12 11.04 6.58
N GLU A 111 11.69 11.98 5.84
CA GLU A 111 12.57 11.70 4.72
C GLU A 111 13.99 11.39 5.24
N THR A 112 14.73 10.53 4.54
CA THR A 112 16.15 10.28 4.76
C THR A 112 16.83 9.95 3.44
N LYS A 113 18.17 9.89 3.41
CA LYS A 113 18.91 9.54 2.20
C LYS A 113 19.77 8.28 2.36
N ILE A 114 19.91 7.60 1.23
CA ILE A 114 20.78 6.46 1.01
C ILE A 114 21.72 6.83 -0.13
N GLY A 115 22.95 7.24 0.19
CA GLY A 115 23.80 7.96 -0.77
C GLY A 115 23.06 9.17 -1.35
N ASN A 116 22.81 9.17 -2.66
CA ASN A 116 22.05 10.23 -3.36
C ASN A 116 20.55 9.91 -3.55
N THR A 117 20.07 8.80 -3.00
CA THR A 117 18.69 8.35 -3.14
C THR A 117 17.83 8.82 -1.97
N SER A 118 16.78 9.59 -2.25
CA SER A 118 15.74 9.93 -1.25
C SER A 118 14.92 8.68 -0.89
N CYS A 119 14.60 8.56 0.40
CA CYS A 119 13.85 7.47 1.00
C CYS A 119 12.82 8.04 1.98
N LEU A 120 11.68 7.37 2.10
CA LEU A 120 10.67 7.70 3.09
C LEU A 120 10.64 6.64 4.19
N VAL A 121 10.71 7.08 5.44
CA VAL A 121 10.58 6.21 6.61
C VAL A 121 9.16 6.28 7.12
N PHE A 122 8.50 5.14 7.24
CA PHE A 122 7.14 4.97 7.76
C PHE A 122 7.15 4.21 9.08
N PRO A 123 6.10 4.35 9.91
CA PRO A 123 5.88 3.43 11.01
C PRO A 123 5.81 1.98 10.51
N LEU A 124 6.06 1.00 11.39
CA LEU A 124 5.77 -0.38 11.01
C LEU A 124 4.26 -0.54 10.80
N ALA A 125 3.88 -0.96 9.59
CA ALA A 125 2.49 -1.26 9.27
C ALA A 125 2.03 -2.56 9.96
N GLU A 126 0.78 -2.59 10.41
CA GLU A 126 0.09 -3.81 10.88
C GLU A 126 -0.51 -4.58 9.68
N ASP A 127 -1.64 -5.26 9.87
CA ASP A 127 -2.34 -6.02 8.82
C ASP A 127 -3.02 -5.11 7.80
N THR A 128 -3.11 -5.57 6.55
CA THR A 128 -4.06 -5.00 5.59
C THR A 128 -5.46 -5.59 5.82
N LEU A 129 -6.50 -4.89 5.37
CA LEU A 129 -7.86 -5.40 5.39
C LEU A 129 -7.97 -6.72 4.61
N GLU A 130 -7.26 -6.86 3.49
CA GLU A 130 -7.21 -8.12 2.76
C GLU A 130 -6.59 -9.27 3.60
N SER A 131 -5.44 -9.02 4.24
CA SER A 131 -4.77 -10.02 5.08
C SER A 131 -5.62 -10.40 6.29
N LEU A 132 -6.30 -9.43 6.89
CA LEU A 132 -7.23 -9.66 7.99
C LEU A 132 -8.39 -10.57 7.58
N LEU A 133 -9.02 -10.31 6.43
CA LEU A 133 -10.10 -11.14 5.90
C LEU A 133 -9.63 -12.54 5.51
N LYS A 134 -8.34 -12.73 5.18
CA LYS A 134 -7.75 -14.08 5.01
C LYS A 134 -7.59 -14.82 6.33
N LYS A 135 -7.57 -14.15 7.48
CA LYS A 135 -7.47 -14.77 8.81
C LYS A 135 -8.83 -14.99 9.47
N GLN A 136 -9.73 -14.01 9.41
CA GLN A 136 -11.02 -14.06 10.12
C GLN A 136 -12.15 -13.36 9.36
N SER A 137 -13.40 -13.68 9.75
CA SER A 137 -14.57 -12.89 9.36
C SER A 137 -14.76 -11.71 10.32
N LEU A 138 -15.41 -10.66 9.85
CA LEU A 138 -15.71 -9.43 10.58
C LEU A 138 -17.21 -9.30 10.77
N GLY A 139 -17.64 -8.96 11.99
CA GLY A 139 -19.03 -8.61 12.24
C GLY A 139 -19.44 -7.33 11.50
N ASN A 140 -20.73 -7.20 11.19
CA ASN A 140 -21.28 -6.03 10.49
C ASN A 140 -20.94 -4.69 11.17
N HIS A 141 -20.84 -4.67 12.50
CA HIS A 141 -20.41 -3.49 13.24
C HIS A 141 -19.00 -3.04 12.85
N TYR A 142 -18.03 -3.97 12.81
CA TYR A 142 -16.66 -3.69 12.40
C TYR A 142 -16.58 -3.26 10.94
N ILE A 143 -17.34 -3.90 10.05
CA ILE A 143 -17.41 -3.51 8.64
C ILE A 143 -17.85 -2.06 8.49
N ARG A 144 -18.97 -1.67 9.12
CA ARG A 144 -19.47 -0.28 9.09
C ARG A 144 -18.44 0.70 9.64
N PHE A 145 -17.76 0.31 10.72
CA PHE A 145 -16.73 1.12 11.35
C PHE A 145 -15.51 1.34 10.43
N ILE A 146 -15.03 0.29 9.75
CA ILE A 146 -13.95 0.36 8.76
C ILE A 146 -14.35 1.26 7.60
N LEU A 147 -15.54 1.03 7.00
CA LEU A 147 -16.01 1.80 5.86
C LEU A 147 -16.14 3.29 6.17
N ARG A 148 -16.67 3.65 7.35
CA ARG A 148 -16.76 5.04 7.81
C ARG A 148 -15.39 5.71 7.89
N GLN A 149 -14.39 5.01 8.43
CA GLN A 149 -13.05 5.57 8.56
C GLN A 149 -12.33 5.72 7.21
N ILE A 150 -12.55 4.80 6.26
CA ILE A 150 -12.07 4.98 4.88
C ILE A 150 -12.70 6.23 4.27
N LEU A 151 -14.01 6.43 4.45
CA LEU A 151 -14.71 7.63 3.96
C LEU A 151 -14.20 8.92 4.59
N ASN A 152 -13.88 8.92 5.89
CA ASN A 152 -13.26 10.09 6.54
C ASN A 152 -11.91 10.43 5.90
N GLY A 153 -11.07 9.42 5.64
CA GLY A 153 -9.80 9.61 4.94
C GLY A 153 -9.98 10.15 3.52
N LEU A 154 -10.95 9.60 2.77
CA LEU A 154 -11.29 10.07 1.43
C LEU A 154 -11.80 11.52 1.43
N ASN A 155 -12.69 11.88 2.37
CA ASN A 155 -13.18 13.24 2.49
C ASN A 155 -12.04 14.24 2.67
N HIS A 156 -11.07 13.94 3.55
CA HIS A 156 -9.90 14.80 3.76
C HIS A 156 -9.00 14.94 2.53
N ILE A 157 -8.91 13.89 1.70
CA ILE A 157 -8.19 13.90 0.42
C ILE A 157 -8.93 14.79 -0.58
N HIS A 158 -10.24 14.59 -0.71
CA HIS A 158 -11.10 15.27 -1.68
C HIS A 158 -11.24 16.77 -1.40
N GLU A 159 -11.26 17.18 -0.12
CA GLU A 159 -11.21 18.59 0.31
C GLU A 159 -10.00 19.34 -0.24
N LYS A 160 -8.89 18.64 -0.51
CA LYS A 160 -7.66 19.20 -1.08
C LYS A 160 -7.61 19.14 -2.62
N LYS A 161 -8.74 18.83 -3.27
CA LYS A 161 -8.85 18.66 -4.74
C LYS A 161 -7.87 17.63 -5.29
N MET A 162 -7.76 16.51 -4.57
CA MET A 162 -6.89 15.40 -4.90
C MET A 162 -7.71 14.12 -4.99
N VAL A 163 -7.23 13.16 -5.79
CA VAL A 163 -7.84 11.84 -5.99
C VAL A 163 -6.79 10.79 -5.61
N ASN A 164 -7.15 9.80 -4.79
CA ASN A 164 -6.23 8.75 -4.37
C ASN A 164 -5.90 7.79 -5.53
N ASN A 165 -6.94 7.33 -6.24
CA ASN A 165 -6.90 6.48 -7.43
C ASN A 165 -6.39 5.04 -7.18
N ASN A 166 -6.42 4.56 -5.93
CA ASN A 166 -5.91 3.24 -5.56
C ASN A 166 -6.63 2.61 -4.35
N ILE A 167 -7.91 2.92 -4.16
CA ILE A 167 -8.70 2.43 -3.02
C ILE A 167 -9.05 0.95 -3.19
N ARG A 168 -8.39 0.08 -2.40
CA ARG A 168 -8.50 -1.38 -2.42
C ARG A 168 -8.23 -1.99 -1.05
N MET A 169 -8.71 -3.21 -0.79
CA MET A 169 -8.55 -3.86 0.54
C MET A 169 -7.09 -4.09 0.96
N ASP A 170 -6.19 -4.31 0.00
CA ASP A 170 -4.75 -4.44 0.24
C ASP A 170 -4.02 -3.08 0.37
N ARG A 171 -4.78 -1.97 0.24
CA ARG A 171 -4.35 -0.57 0.46
C ARG A 171 -5.02 0.09 1.66
N ILE A 172 -5.72 -0.69 2.48
CA ILE A 172 -6.25 -0.26 3.78
C ILE A 172 -5.50 -1.03 4.87
N LEU A 173 -4.75 -0.33 5.70
CA LEU A 173 -4.19 -0.89 6.93
C LEU A 173 -5.27 -0.92 8.01
N VAL A 174 -5.26 -1.96 8.83
CA VAL A 174 -6.12 -2.13 9.99
C VAL A 174 -5.26 -2.28 11.23
N LYS A 175 -5.44 -1.37 12.18
CA LYS A 175 -4.75 -1.34 13.47
C LYS A 175 -5.65 -1.86 14.58
N ASN A 176 -5.34 -3.02 15.17
CA ASN A 176 -6.07 -3.61 16.30
C ASN A 176 -7.62 -3.63 16.16
N LEU A 177 -8.16 -3.75 14.95
CA LEU A 177 -9.60 -3.60 14.62
C LEU A 177 -10.25 -2.27 15.06
N LYS A 178 -9.47 -1.32 15.58
CA LYS A 178 -9.92 -0.04 16.14
C LYS A 178 -9.64 1.14 15.22
N TYR A 179 -8.74 0.97 14.26
CA TYR A 179 -8.30 2.07 13.43
C TYR A 179 -7.97 1.60 12.03
N VAL A 180 -8.21 2.42 11.00
CA VAL A 180 -7.80 2.10 9.63
C VAL A 180 -7.11 3.27 8.95
N GLN A 181 -6.15 2.96 8.07
CA GLN A 181 -5.38 3.97 7.35
C GLN A 181 -5.28 3.63 5.88
N ILE A 182 -5.55 4.61 5.03
CA ILE A 182 -5.31 4.53 3.58
C ILE A 182 -3.80 4.65 3.35
N ILE A 183 -3.25 3.72 2.58
CA ILE A 183 -1.84 3.73 2.14
C ILE A 183 -1.72 3.92 0.63
N ASP A 184 -0.48 4.13 0.17
CA ASP A 184 -0.06 4.10 -1.24
C ASP A 184 -0.67 5.22 -2.11
N PHE A 185 -0.02 6.38 -2.08
CA PHE A 185 -0.42 7.58 -2.84
C PHE A 185 0.38 7.74 -4.14
N SER A 186 1.10 6.70 -4.58
CA SER A 186 1.93 6.77 -5.77
C SER A 186 1.14 7.00 -7.07
N LYS A 187 -0.15 6.65 -7.08
CA LYS A 187 -1.08 6.83 -8.20
C LYS A 187 -1.96 8.06 -8.07
N SER A 188 -1.79 8.83 -7.01
CA SER A 188 -2.63 9.99 -6.74
C SER A 188 -2.34 11.13 -7.71
N CYS A 189 -3.39 11.93 -7.94
CA CYS A 189 -3.37 13.07 -8.85
C CYS A 189 -4.22 14.21 -8.29
N ASN A 190 -4.06 15.41 -8.85
CA ASN A 190 -5.04 16.46 -8.60
C ASN A 190 -6.34 16.15 -9.37
N THR A 191 -7.46 16.66 -8.88
CA THR A 191 -8.74 16.65 -9.62
C THR A 191 -8.56 17.33 -10.98
N ASN A 192 -9.26 16.85 -11.99
CA ASN A 192 -9.16 17.29 -13.39
C ASN A 192 -7.81 17.01 -14.06
N GLU A 193 -7.04 16.04 -13.56
CA GLU A 193 -5.92 15.46 -14.31
C GLU A 193 -6.37 14.26 -15.13
N SER A 194 -5.92 14.16 -16.39
CA SER A 194 -6.04 12.93 -17.17
C SER A 194 -4.85 12.02 -16.87
N ILE A 195 -5.08 10.82 -16.34
CA ILE A 195 -4.01 9.82 -16.20
C ILE A 195 -4.14 8.82 -17.34
N LYS A 196 -3.06 8.67 -18.11
CA LYS A 196 -2.96 7.68 -19.19
C LYS A 196 -2.56 6.33 -18.62
N ILE A 197 -3.53 5.55 -18.17
CA ILE A 197 -3.28 4.23 -17.55
C ILE A 197 -3.13 3.14 -18.62
N PHE A 198 -3.79 3.28 -19.77
CA PHE A 198 -3.91 2.19 -20.77
C PHE A 198 -3.09 2.37 -22.06
N LYS A 199 -2.07 3.24 -22.07
CA LYS A 199 -1.29 3.49 -23.29
C LYS A 199 -0.40 2.34 -23.75
N SER A 200 -0.17 1.33 -22.93
CA SER A 200 0.61 0.12 -23.27
C SER A 200 -0.25 -1.13 -23.17
N HIS A 201 -0.57 -1.73 -24.31
CA HIS A 201 -1.22 -3.03 -24.40
C HIS A 201 -0.35 -4.11 -23.76
N ASP A 202 -0.65 -4.45 -22.51
CA ASP A 202 -0.43 -5.79 -21.98
C ASP A 202 -1.61 -6.10 -21.05
N LEU A 203 -2.72 -6.54 -21.66
CA LEU A 203 -4.02 -6.78 -21.02
C LEU A 203 -3.98 -7.91 -19.97
N ASN A 204 -2.93 -8.73 -19.96
CA ASN A 204 -2.85 -9.95 -19.14
C ASN A 204 -2.58 -9.70 -17.64
N ASN A 205 -2.12 -8.50 -17.25
CA ASN A 205 -1.91 -8.11 -15.84
C ASN A 205 -2.98 -7.14 -15.32
N ILE A 206 -3.92 -6.76 -16.18
CA ILE A 206 -4.94 -5.75 -15.89
C ILE A 206 -6.06 -6.34 -15.02
N ASP A 207 -6.23 -7.66 -15.01
CA ASP A 207 -7.39 -8.35 -14.43
C ASP A 207 -7.77 -7.94 -13.00
N LYS A 208 -6.82 -7.84 -12.06
CA LYS A 208 -7.16 -7.60 -10.64
C LYS A 208 -7.44 -6.15 -10.29
N GLU A 209 -6.81 -5.21 -10.98
CA GLU A 209 -6.96 -3.78 -10.69
C GLU A 209 -8.02 -3.12 -11.58
N PHE A 210 -8.25 -3.68 -12.76
CA PHE A 210 -9.26 -3.19 -13.70
C PHE A 210 -10.67 -3.20 -13.13
N ASP A 211 -10.96 -4.13 -12.23
CA ASP A 211 -12.24 -4.20 -11.55
C ASP A 211 -12.49 -2.99 -10.64
N TYR A 212 -11.43 -2.36 -10.13
CA TYR A 212 -11.49 -1.19 -9.27
C TYR A 212 -11.50 0.13 -10.04
N TYR A 213 -11.10 0.15 -11.31
CA TYR A 213 -11.08 1.37 -12.11
C TYR A 213 -12.49 1.78 -12.55
N SER A 214 -12.77 3.07 -12.37
CA SER A 214 -13.99 3.71 -12.82
C SER A 214 -14.05 3.82 -14.35
N PRO A 215 -15.24 4.01 -14.94
CA PRO A 215 -15.39 4.14 -16.39
C PRO A 215 -14.54 5.27 -17.00
N GLU A 216 -14.43 6.41 -16.33
CA GLU A 216 -13.65 7.57 -16.78
C GLU A 216 -12.14 7.27 -16.80
N ILE A 217 -11.62 6.51 -15.82
CA ILE A 217 -10.25 6.00 -15.84
C ILE A 217 -10.04 5.12 -17.09
N LYS A 218 -10.97 4.20 -17.35
CA LYS A 218 -10.89 3.27 -18.49
C LYS A 218 -10.91 3.98 -19.84
N LYS A 219 -11.56 5.15 -19.91
CA LYS A 219 -11.62 6.00 -21.09
C LYS A 219 -10.50 7.04 -21.17
N ASN A 220 -9.60 7.09 -20.17
CA ASN A 220 -8.59 8.16 -20.00
C ASN A 220 -9.22 9.58 -19.97
N GLU A 221 -10.41 9.69 -19.40
CA GLU A 221 -11.09 10.96 -19.15
C GLU A 221 -10.52 11.66 -17.91
N LEU A 222 -10.98 12.88 -17.64
CA LEU A 222 -10.55 13.66 -16.48
C LEU A 222 -11.05 13.00 -15.18
N LEU A 223 -10.12 12.80 -14.24
CA LEU A 223 -10.45 12.19 -12.96
C LEU A 223 -11.01 13.22 -11.99
N ASN A 224 -11.93 12.76 -11.15
CA ASN A 224 -12.46 13.54 -10.03
C ASN A 224 -12.64 12.64 -8.81
N GLU A 225 -13.11 13.21 -7.72
CA GLU A 225 -13.34 12.50 -6.46
C GLU A 225 -14.28 11.29 -6.60
N LYS A 226 -15.15 11.26 -7.61
CA LYS A 226 -16.08 10.14 -7.87
C LYS A 226 -15.37 8.89 -8.36
N SER A 227 -14.17 9.03 -8.93
CA SER A 227 -13.32 7.89 -9.29
C SER A 227 -12.95 7.07 -8.05
N ASP A 228 -12.60 7.73 -6.94
CA ASP A 228 -12.36 7.04 -5.67
C ASP A 228 -13.64 6.42 -5.10
N MET A 229 -14.79 7.08 -5.28
CA MET A 229 -16.08 6.55 -4.81
C MET A 229 -16.49 5.27 -5.55
N TRP A 230 -16.15 5.15 -6.83
CA TRP A 230 -16.32 3.91 -7.59
C TRP A 230 -15.45 2.79 -7.01
N SER A 231 -14.15 3.03 -6.83
CA SER A 231 -13.23 2.05 -6.24
C SER A 231 -13.65 1.66 -4.81
N PHE A 232 -14.18 2.61 -4.03
CA PHE A 232 -14.76 2.35 -2.71
C PHE A 232 -16.00 1.44 -2.78
N GLY A 233 -16.90 1.63 -3.77
CA GLY A 233 -18.02 0.73 -4.01
C GLY A 233 -17.56 -0.71 -4.34
N LYS A 234 -16.49 -0.84 -5.14
CA LYS A 234 -15.87 -2.14 -5.44
C LYS A 234 -15.26 -2.79 -4.20
N LEU A 235 -14.61 -2.00 -3.35
CA LEU A 235 -14.10 -2.46 -2.05
C LEU A 235 -15.24 -3.00 -1.17
N ILE A 236 -16.38 -2.32 -1.07
CA ILE A 236 -17.54 -2.79 -0.29
C ILE A 236 -18.03 -4.15 -0.81
N LYS A 237 -18.21 -4.28 -2.12
CA LYS A 237 -18.68 -5.53 -2.74
C LYS A 237 -17.74 -6.69 -2.40
N GLN A 238 -16.43 -6.51 -2.61
CA GLN A 238 -15.46 -7.56 -2.31
C GLN A 238 -15.34 -7.86 -0.82
N LEU A 239 -15.48 -6.84 0.04
CA LEU A 239 -15.51 -7.00 1.49
C LEU A 239 -16.68 -7.90 1.92
N GLN A 240 -17.88 -7.69 1.37
CA GLN A 240 -19.05 -8.53 1.65
C GLN A 240 -18.85 -9.97 1.16
N GLU A 241 -18.40 -10.15 -0.09
CA GLU A 241 -18.16 -11.47 -0.69
C GLU A 241 -17.14 -12.28 0.13
N LYS A 242 -15.96 -11.70 0.41
CA LYS A 242 -14.91 -12.40 1.16
C LYS A 242 -15.30 -12.68 2.61
N ASN A 243 -16.13 -11.83 3.22
CA ASN A 243 -16.58 -12.01 4.59
C ASN A 243 -17.62 -13.13 4.73
N MET A 244 -18.49 -13.30 3.72
CA MET A 244 -19.48 -14.37 3.66
C MET A 244 -18.88 -15.74 3.29
N SER A 245 -17.72 -15.74 2.62
CA SER A 245 -17.04 -16.94 2.12
C SER A 245 -16.36 -17.79 3.21
N LYS A 246 -16.38 -17.33 4.47
CA LYS A 246 -15.77 -18.02 5.59
C LYS A 246 -16.85 -18.48 6.56
N PRO A 247 -16.84 -19.76 7.00
CA PRO A 247 -17.79 -20.22 7.98
C PRO A 247 -17.72 -19.29 9.18
N ILE A 248 -18.86 -18.70 9.52
CA ILE A 248 -19.06 -18.03 10.79
C ILE A 248 -18.81 -19.15 11.81
N TYR A 249 -17.65 -19.18 12.47
CA TYR A 249 -17.51 -20.00 13.67
C TYR A 249 -18.65 -19.57 14.57
N ARG A 250 -19.66 -20.44 14.68
CA ARG A 250 -20.82 -20.20 15.51
C ARG A 250 -20.27 -20.11 16.93
N THR A 251 -20.73 -19.13 17.67
CA THR A 251 -20.49 -18.95 19.10
C THR A 251 -20.91 -20.16 19.97
N GLU A 252 -21.38 -21.23 19.36
CA GLU A 252 -21.76 -22.51 19.99
C GLU A 252 -20.53 -23.36 20.36
N ASP A 253 -19.37 -23.16 19.74
CA ASP A 253 -18.15 -23.97 19.99
C ASP A 253 -17.32 -23.47 21.20
N ILE A 254 -17.75 -22.42 21.92
CA ILE A 254 -17.05 -21.90 23.13
C ILE A 254 -17.68 -22.47 24.42
N LEU A 255 -18.81 -23.18 24.33
CA LEU A 255 -19.50 -23.73 25.52
C LEU A 255 -19.26 -25.24 25.74
N SER A 256 -18.44 -25.91 24.92
CA SER A 256 -18.11 -27.33 25.12
C SER A 256 -16.89 -27.59 25.99
N ASP A 257 -16.07 -26.58 26.29
CA ASP A 257 -14.85 -26.73 27.10
C ASP A 257 -15.06 -26.47 28.61
N TYR A 258 -16.33 -26.36 29.04
CA TYR A 258 -16.72 -26.25 30.45
C TYR A 258 -17.78 -27.29 30.85
N LYS A 259 -17.48 -28.58 30.61
CA LYS A 259 -18.16 -29.69 31.29
C LYS A 259 -17.14 -30.71 31.80
#